data_AF-A0A072NSY6-F1
#
_entry.id   AF-A0A072NSY6-F1
#
_cell.length_a   1.000
_cell.length_b   1.000
_cell.length_c   1.000
_cell.angle_alpha   90.00
_cell.angle_beta   90.00
_cell.angle_gamma   90.00
#
_symmetry.space_group_name_H-M   'P 1'
#
loop_
_entity.id
_entity.type
_entity.pdbx_description
1 polymer ?
#
loop_
_entity_poly.entity_id
_entity_poly.type
_entity_poly.pdbx_seq_one_letter_code
_entity_poly.pdbx_strand_id
1 'polypeptide(L)'
;MLTARVQQTKIQMHYENKIQRIRNHKKRNIKILLEEEWKRFAIRRLEKGADYAFSIIFQNSSLIKLIKDTGRGFYNAWRKNCRLSYHDFQSVLYEKAWKIIDDYSPHGKWYLYEHLQRGLHQACVDFLRREGLTKDRTSHINAEFHRTTGLSENNQESDLFDLEESVLFSKSIKEVLATLEADELKVFNIFLDSDNIEEVTLDVICHEMGLKHRQQAKRILDRLKVKLSKIE
;
A
#
# COMPACT_ATOMS: atom_id res chain seq x y z
N MET A 1 20.42 38.20 26.26
CA MET A 1 20.39 36.72 26.27
C MET A 1 19.79 36.25 24.95
N LEU A 2 20.65 35.90 23.98
CA LEU A 2 20.20 35.37 22.69
C LEU A 2 19.94 33.86 22.86
N THR A 3 18.69 33.46 22.70
CA THR A 3 18.26 32.06 22.68
C THR A 3 18.85 31.39 21.44
N ALA A 4 19.82 30.50 21.65
CA ALA A 4 20.33 29.64 20.60
C ALA A 4 19.17 28.80 20.05
N ARG A 5 18.69 29.12 18.84
CA ARG A 5 17.82 28.23 18.07
C ARG A 5 18.63 26.99 17.72
N VAL A 6 18.51 25.97 18.56
CA VAL A 6 19.05 24.63 18.26
C VAL A 6 18.40 24.18 16.95
N GLN A 7 19.19 24.06 15.88
CA GLN A 7 18.73 23.47 14.63
C GLN A 7 18.37 22.01 14.92
N GLN A 8 17.08 21.70 14.96
CA GLN A 8 16.62 20.32 15.08
C GLN A 8 17.02 19.55 13.82
N THR A 9 17.63 18.38 13.99
CA THR A 9 17.95 17.49 12.88
C THR A 9 16.67 16.99 12.20
N LYS A 10 16.74 16.67 10.89
CA LYS A 10 15.58 16.15 10.12
C LYS A 10 14.88 14.96 10.81
N ILE A 11 15.66 14.08 11.43
CA ILE A 11 15.18 12.92 12.20
C ILE A 11 14.36 13.36 13.41
N GLN A 12 14.84 14.37 14.15
CA GLN A 12 14.15 14.91 15.33
C GLN A 12 12.81 15.56 14.94
N MET A 13 12.80 16.37 13.87
CA MET A 13 11.57 16.97 13.35
C MET A 13 10.56 15.92 12.90
N HIS A 14 11.01 14.84 12.23
CA HIS A 14 10.13 13.75 11.81
C HIS A 14 9.49 13.03 13.01
N TYR A 15 10.28 12.75 14.06
CA TYR A 15 9.78 12.12 15.28
C TYR A 15 8.76 13.01 16.02
N GLU A 16 9.05 14.30 16.14
CA GLU A 16 8.16 15.27 16.77
C GLU A 16 6.85 15.42 16.00
N ASN A 17 6.90 15.50 14.67
CA ASN A 17 5.70 15.53 13.83
C ASN A 17 4.85 14.26 13.97
N LYS A 18 5.49 13.08 14.02
CA LYS A 18 4.82 11.78 14.23
C LYS A 18 4.06 11.77 15.57
N ILE A 19 4.68 12.28 16.64
CA ILE A 19 4.07 12.42 17.98
C ILE A 19 2.93 13.45 17.98
N GLN A 20 3.12 14.63 17.38
CA GLN A 20 2.11 15.69 17.36
C GLN A 20 0.80 15.21 16.71
N ARG A 21 0.90 14.44 15.63
CA ARG A 21 -0.27 13.87 14.93
C ARG A 21 -1.16 13.01 15.83
N ILE A 22 -0.59 12.37 16.85
CA ILE A 22 -1.35 11.48 17.74
C ILE A 22 -1.73 12.12 19.07
N ARG A 23 -1.38 13.39 19.31
CA ARG A 23 -1.56 14.07 20.61
C ARG A 23 -3.00 13.99 21.13
N ASN A 24 -3.98 14.22 20.26
CA ASN A 24 -5.42 14.20 20.60
C ASN A 24 -6.15 12.99 19.99
N HIS A 25 -5.43 11.97 19.52
CA HIS A 25 -6.03 10.84 18.83
C HIS A 25 -6.63 9.83 19.83
N LYS A 26 -7.89 9.41 19.64
CA LYS A 26 -8.59 8.46 20.55
C LYS A 26 -7.83 7.16 20.81
N LYS A 27 -7.03 6.70 19.85
CA LYS A 27 -6.19 5.49 19.94
C LYS A 27 -4.71 5.76 20.26
N ARG A 28 -4.36 6.96 20.76
CA ARG A 28 -2.98 7.37 21.07
C ARG A 28 -2.23 6.32 21.89
N ASN A 29 -2.82 5.88 22.99
CA ASN A 29 -2.15 4.94 23.90
C ASN A 29 -1.81 3.62 23.22
N ILE A 30 -2.72 3.08 22.39
CA ILE A 30 -2.47 1.82 21.65
C ILE A 30 -1.37 2.02 20.62
N LYS A 31 -1.35 3.15 19.92
CA LYS A 31 -0.29 3.48 18.95
C LYS A 31 1.09 3.51 19.63
N ILE A 32 1.19 4.16 20.79
CA ILE A 32 2.45 4.25 21.55
C ILE A 32 2.86 2.88 22.10
N LEU A 33 1.94 2.14 22.73
CA LEU A 33 2.22 0.83 23.32
C LEU A 33 2.72 -0.19 22.29
N LEU A 34 2.11 -0.23 21.09
CA LEU A 34 2.58 -1.12 20.03
C LEU A 34 3.93 -0.68 19.46
N GLU A 35 4.19 0.63 19.40
CA GLU A 35 5.50 1.14 18.98
C GLU A 35 6.61 0.72 19.96
N GLU A 36 6.33 0.83 21.26
CA GLU A 36 7.26 0.40 22.31
C GLU A 36 7.45 -1.12 22.30
N GLU A 37 6.38 -1.90 22.12
CA GLU A 37 6.51 -3.35 22.06
C GLU A 37 7.30 -3.79 20.82
N TRP A 38 7.14 -3.09 19.69
CA TRP A 38 7.94 -3.36 18.50
C TRP A 38 9.42 -3.06 18.74
N LYS A 39 9.76 -1.97 19.45
CA LYS A 39 11.16 -1.69 19.81
C LYS A 39 11.75 -2.82 20.66
N ARG A 40 10.99 -3.36 21.62
CA ARG A 40 11.41 -4.53 22.40
C ARG A 40 11.56 -5.77 21.52
N PHE A 41 10.65 -5.98 20.57
CA PHE A 41 10.74 -7.06 19.58
C PHE A 41 12.02 -6.95 18.75
N ALA A 42 12.35 -5.77 18.22
CA ALA A 42 13.56 -5.56 17.42
C ALA A 42 14.84 -5.91 18.20
N ILE A 43 14.91 -5.52 19.48
CA ILE A 43 16.02 -5.90 20.38
C ILE A 43 16.06 -7.43 20.57
N ARG A 44 14.93 -8.05 20.94
CA ARG A 44 14.85 -9.50 21.15
C ARG A 44 15.20 -10.30 19.89
N ARG A 45 14.83 -9.81 18.70
CA ARG A 45 15.14 -10.44 17.41
C ARG A 45 16.65 -10.50 17.21
N LEU A 46 17.37 -9.43 17.55
CA LEU A 46 18.83 -9.38 17.47
C LEU A 46 19.52 -10.27 18.52
N GLU A 47 18.99 -10.31 19.75
CA GLU A 47 19.63 -11.03 20.86
C GLU A 47 19.36 -12.55 20.86
N LYS A 48 18.13 -12.95 20.53
CA LYS A 48 17.62 -14.32 20.74
C LYS A 48 17.02 -14.96 19.48
N GLY A 49 17.05 -14.26 18.36
CA GLY A 49 16.49 -14.72 17.08
C GLY A 49 15.02 -14.38 16.88
N ALA A 50 14.58 -14.53 15.62
CA ALA A 50 13.26 -14.11 15.17
C ALA A 50 12.12 -14.91 15.84
N ASP A 51 12.23 -16.24 15.89
CA ASP A 51 11.17 -17.11 16.43
C ASP A 51 10.84 -16.77 17.89
N TYR A 52 11.87 -16.58 18.72
CA TYR A 52 11.70 -16.15 20.09
C TYR A 52 11.02 -14.78 20.17
N ALA A 53 11.49 -13.80 19.38
CA ALA A 53 10.91 -12.46 19.39
C ALA A 53 9.43 -12.46 18.97
N PHE A 54 9.07 -13.23 17.94
CA PHE A 54 7.70 -13.38 17.49
C PHE A 54 6.81 -14.07 18.52
N SER A 55 7.32 -15.11 19.19
CA SER A 55 6.58 -15.80 20.25
C SER A 55 6.14 -14.86 21.38
N ILE A 56 6.91 -13.79 21.64
CA ILE A 56 6.62 -12.78 22.65
C ILE A 56 5.72 -11.67 22.10
N ILE A 57 5.99 -11.10 20.92
CA ILE A 57 5.17 -9.99 20.40
C ILE A 57 3.73 -10.43 20.16
N PHE A 58 3.50 -11.68 19.75
CA PHE A 58 2.16 -12.24 19.58
C PHE A 58 1.44 -12.58 20.88
N GLN A 59 2.08 -12.41 22.05
CA GLN A 59 1.40 -12.42 23.35
C GLN A 59 0.82 -11.03 23.70
N ASN A 60 1.16 -9.98 22.94
CA ASN A 60 0.67 -8.63 23.20
C ASN A 60 -0.86 -8.55 23.03
N SER A 61 -1.55 -8.20 24.12
CA SER A 61 -3.02 -8.17 24.16
C SER A 61 -3.65 -7.19 23.17
N SER A 62 -2.99 -6.06 22.87
CA SER A 62 -3.49 -5.07 21.91
C SER A 62 -3.39 -5.58 20.48
N LEU A 63 -2.29 -6.26 20.14
CA LEU A 63 -2.11 -6.91 18.84
C LEU A 63 -3.12 -8.04 18.64
N ILE A 64 -3.20 -8.96 19.61
CA ILE A 64 -4.16 -10.08 19.57
C ILE A 64 -5.59 -9.56 19.42
N LYS A 65 -5.95 -8.53 20.19
CA LYS A 65 -7.29 -7.93 20.13
C LYS A 65 -7.55 -7.31 18.76
N LEU A 66 -6.60 -6.57 18.18
CA LEU A 66 -6.74 -5.99 16.84
C LEU A 66 -7.00 -7.06 15.78
N ILE A 67 -6.23 -8.15 15.81
CA ILE A 67 -6.39 -9.29 14.89
C ILE A 67 -7.78 -9.93 15.07
N LYS A 68 -8.16 -10.24 16.31
CA LYS A 68 -9.45 -10.87 16.63
C LYS A 68 -10.64 -9.99 16.25
N ASP A 69 -10.61 -8.71 16.59
CA ASP A 69 -11.69 -7.76 16.31
C ASP A 69 -11.85 -7.59 14.79
N THR A 70 -10.74 -7.51 14.05
CA THR A 70 -10.76 -7.43 12.58
C THR A 70 -11.36 -8.69 11.96
N GLY A 71 -10.85 -9.87 12.33
CA GLY A 71 -11.35 -11.14 11.81
C GLY A 71 -12.82 -11.38 12.16
N ARG A 72 -13.25 -11.00 13.37
CA ARG A 72 -14.64 -11.15 13.81
C ARG A 72 -15.57 -10.22 13.05
N GLY A 73 -15.15 -8.99 12.77
CA GLY A 73 -15.91 -8.05 11.95
C GLY A 73 -16.23 -8.62 10.56
N PHE A 74 -15.20 -9.14 9.88
CA PHE A 74 -15.37 -9.76 8.57
C PHE A 74 -16.17 -11.06 8.62
N TYR A 75 -15.83 -11.96 9.54
CA TYR A 75 -16.57 -13.21 9.71
C TYR A 75 -18.06 -12.96 9.95
N ASN A 76 -18.41 -12.04 10.85
CA ASN A 76 -19.82 -11.74 11.13
C ASN A 76 -20.57 -11.17 9.92
N ALA A 77 -19.90 -10.38 9.08
CA ALA A 77 -20.47 -9.84 7.86
C ALA A 77 -20.71 -10.93 6.79
N TRP A 78 -19.88 -11.97 6.75
CA TRP A 78 -19.87 -12.96 5.67
C TRP A 78 -20.34 -14.37 6.06
N ARG A 79 -20.46 -14.70 7.36
CA ARG A 79 -20.76 -16.05 7.87
C ARG A 79 -22.03 -16.71 7.33
N LYS A 80 -22.99 -15.92 6.82
CA LYS A 80 -24.23 -16.43 6.20
C LYS A 80 -24.08 -16.72 4.71
N ASN A 81 -23.09 -16.12 4.07
CA ASN A 81 -22.93 -16.05 2.62
C ASN A 81 -21.62 -16.71 2.14
N CYS A 82 -20.85 -17.33 3.03
CA CYS A 82 -19.59 -18.00 2.70
C CYS A 82 -19.39 -19.28 3.51
N ARG A 83 -18.57 -20.19 2.98
CA ARG A 83 -18.13 -21.42 3.67
C ARG A 83 -16.94 -21.19 4.61
N LEU A 84 -16.47 -19.95 4.73
CA LEU A 84 -15.27 -19.60 5.48
C LEU A 84 -15.56 -19.58 6.97
N SER A 85 -14.71 -20.25 7.73
CA SER A 85 -14.74 -20.24 9.18
C SER A 85 -14.04 -19.00 9.72
N TYR A 86 -14.33 -18.66 10.98
CA TYR A 86 -13.60 -17.62 11.69
C TYR A 86 -12.09 -17.93 11.79
N HIS A 87 -11.71 -19.21 11.87
CA HIS A 87 -10.31 -19.64 11.94
C HIS A 87 -9.55 -19.39 10.63
N ASP A 88 -10.22 -19.46 9.49
CA ASP A 88 -9.60 -19.16 8.19
C ASP A 88 -9.19 -17.68 8.14
N PHE A 89 -10.07 -16.78 8.56
CA PHE A 89 -9.74 -15.36 8.70
C PHE A 89 -8.60 -15.13 9.71
N GLN A 90 -8.62 -15.82 10.85
CA GLN A 90 -7.56 -15.67 11.84
C GLN A 90 -6.19 -16.07 11.28
N SER A 91 -6.12 -17.19 10.55
CA SER A 91 -4.87 -17.70 9.99
C SER A 91 -4.24 -16.69 9.02
N VAL A 92 -5.03 -16.18 8.08
CA VAL A 92 -4.59 -15.14 7.12
C VAL A 92 -4.15 -13.86 7.82
N LEU A 93 -4.88 -13.46 8.87
CA LEU A 93 -4.55 -12.25 9.61
C LEU A 93 -3.26 -12.38 10.43
N TYR A 94 -3.00 -13.54 11.05
CA TYR A 94 -1.74 -13.77 11.76
C TYR A 94 -0.55 -13.78 10.80
N GLU A 95 -0.69 -14.42 9.63
CA GLU A 95 0.35 -14.40 8.60
C GLU A 95 0.65 -12.97 8.13
N LYS A 96 -0.41 -12.17 7.88
CA LYS A 96 -0.22 -10.78 7.47
C LYS A 96 0.37 -9.92 8.59
N ALA A 97 -0.05 -10.12 9.83
CA ALA A 97 0.51 -9.42 10.99
C ALA A 97 2.00 -9.71 11.14
N TRP A 98 2.40 -10.98 10.96
CA TRP A 98 3.80 -11.41 11.02
C TRP A 98 4.66 -10.65 10.01
N LYS A 99 4.24 -10.62 8.73
CA LYS A 99 4.90 -9.86 7.66
C LYS A 99 5.01 -8.37 7.98
N ILE A 100 3.90 -7.75 8.40
CA ILE A 100 3.89 -6.31 8.75
C ILE A 100 4.86 -5.99 9.89
N ILE A 101 4.93 -6.85 10.91
CA ILE A 101 5.83 -6.65 12.05
C ILE A 101 7.29 -6.82 11.63
N ASP A 102 7.59 -7.79 10.76
CA ASP A 102 8.95 -8.03 10.29
C ASP A 102 9.49 -6.89 9.42
N ASP A 103 8.64 -6.35 8.55
CA ASP A 103 8.97 -5.30 7.59
C ASP A 103 8.86 -3.88 8.16
N TYR A 104 8.34 -3.72 9.39
CA TYR A 104 8.05 -2.40 9.94
C TYR A 104 9.32 -1.60 10.23
N SER A 105 9.32 -0.33 9.82
CA SER A 105 10.36 0.65 10.17
C SER A 105 9.80 1.76 11.07
N PRO A 106 10.40 2.01 12.25
CA PRO A 106 9.95 3.06 13.17
C PRO A 106 10.21 4.47 12.61
N HIS A 107 11.12 4.59 11.64
CA HIS A 107 11.44 5.84 10.94
C HIS A 107 10.39 6.23 9.90
N GLY A 108 9.46 5.33 9.57
CA GLY A 108 8.37 5.62 8.64
C GLY A 108 7.34 6.62 9.18
N LYS A 109 6.59 7.22 8.24
CA LYS A 109 5.54 8.22 8.51
C LYS A 109 4.40 7.70 9.39
N TRP A 110 4.12 6.40 9.36
CA TRP A 110 2.98 5.81 10.06
C TRP A 110 3.43 4.98 11.27
N TYR A 111 2.55 4.84 12.26
CA TYR A 111 2.77 3.96 13.41
C TYR A 111 2.50 2.51 13.05
N LEU A 112 3.12 1.56 13.75
CA LEU A 112 2.88 0.13 13.54
C LEU A 112 1.39 -0.22 13.59
N TYR A 113 0.65 0.37 14.53
CA TYR A 113 -0.80 0.20 14.64
C TYR A 113 -1.55 0.55 13.35
N GLU A 114 -1.13 1.61 12.66
CA GLU A 114 -1.79 2.07 11.42
C GLU A 114 -1.48 1.13 10.26
N HIS A 115 -0.25 0.62 10.17
CA HIS A 115 0.12 -0.42 9.23
C HIS A 115 -0.68 -1.70 9.46
N LEU A 116 -0.76 -2.17 10.71
CA LEU A 116 -1.56 -3.34 11.08
C LEU A 116 -3.03 -3.12 10.75
N GLN A 117 -3.64 -2.01 11.14
CA GLN A 117 -5.06 -1.76 10.90
C GLN A 117 -5.41 -1.82 9.40
N ARG A 118 -4.60 -1.16 8.54
CA ARG A 118 -4.83 -1.14 7.09
C ARG A 118 -4.52 -2.50 6.46
N GLY A 119 -3.37 -3.08 6.80
CA GLY A 119 -2.90 -4.33 6.20
C GLY A 119 -3.75 -5.54 6.57
N LEU A 120 -4.23 -5.62 7.81
CA LEU A 120 -5.15 -6.67 8.26
C LEU A 120 -6.50 -6.59 7.56
N HIS A 121 -7.06 -5.38 7.44
CA HIS A 121 -8.31 -5.17 6.69
C HIS A 121 -8.13 -5.59 5.23
N GLN A 122 -7.04 -5.16 4.59
CA GLN A 122 -6.76 -5.50 3.20
C GLN A 122 -6.59 -7.01 3.00
N ALA A 123 -5.92 -7.71 3.92
CA ALA A 123 -5.76 -9.16 3.87
C ALA A 123 -7.10 -9.90 3.93
N CYS A 124 -8.06 -9.47 4.76
CA CYS A 124 -9.40 -10.04 4.77
C CYS A 124 -10.13 -9.84 3.43
N VAL A 125 -10.02 -8.65 2.85
CA VAL A 125 -10.64 -8.34 1.54
C VAL A 125 -10.01 -9.20 0.44
N ASP A 126 -8.69 -9.32 0.42
CA ASP A 126 -7.99 -10.12 -0.57
C ASP A 126 -8.28 -11.61 -0.40
N PHE A 127 -8.43 -12.08 0.83
CA PHE A 127 -8.88 -13.45 1.12
C PHE A 127 -10.28 -13.70 0.53
N LEU A 128 -11.24 -12.82 0.81
CA LEU A 128 -12.59 -12.92 0.24
C LEU A 128 -12.62 -12.87 -1.29
N ARG A 129 -11.70 -12.13 -1.92
CA ARG A 129 -11.55 -12.09 -3.38
C ARG A 129 -11.01 -13.42 -3.93
N ARG A 130 -9.97 -13.98 -3.29
CA ARG A 130 -9.40 -15.29 -3.68
C ARG A 130 -10.45 -16.40 -3.62
N GLU A 131 -11.36 -16.31 -2.65
CA GLU A 131 -12.48 -17.23 -2.46
C GLU A 131 -13.69 -16.92 -3.39
N GLY A 132 -13.59 -15.91 -4.25
CA GLY A 132 -14.64 -15.53 -5.20
C GLY A 132 -15.89 -14.88 -4.56
N LEU A 133 -15.82 -14.51 -3.28
CA LEU A 133 -16.96 -13.99 -2.50
C LEU A 133 -17.14 -12.48 -2.66
N THR A 134 -16.07 -11.77 -2.98
CA THR A 134 -16.11 -10.34 -3.31
C THR A 134 -15.64 -10.17 -4.74
N LYS A 135 -16.25 -9.23 -5.47
CA LYS A 135 -15.83 -8.90 -6.83
C LYS A 135 -14.32 -8.69 -6.85
N ASP A 136 -13.69 -9.44 -7.73
CA ASP A 136 -12.27 -9.36 -7.95
C ASP A 136 -11.92 -7.93 -8.37
N ARG A 137 -10.81 -7.38 -7.89
CA ARG A 137 -10.46 -5.95 -8.07
C ARG A 137 -10.37 -5.59 -9.56
N THR A 138 -10.18 -6.59 -10.41
CA THR A 138 -10.21 -6.60 -11.88
C THR A 138 -11.56 -6.26 -12.52
N SER A 139 -12.69 -6.38 -11.79
CA SER A 139 -14.02 -6.15 -12.37
C SER A 139 -14.40 -4.67 -12.50
N HIS A 140 -13.80 -3.77 -11.71
CA HIS A 140 -14.23 -2.36 -11.64
C HIS A 140 -13.09 -1.33 -11.47
N ILE A 141 -11.86 -1.77 -11.24
CA ILE A 141 -10.67 -0.90 -11.21
C ILE A 141 -9.71 -1.44 -12.26
N ASN A 142 -9.06 -0.54 -13.00
CA ASN A 142 -7.97 -0.85 -13.94
C ASN A 142 -6.82 -1.58 -13.22
N ALA A 143 -7.00 -2.87 -12.88
CA ALA A 143 -6.03 -3.67 -12.14
C ALA A 143 -4.79 -4.01 -12.97
N GLU A 144 -4.81 -3.72 -14.27
CA GLU A 144 -3.64 -3.88 -15.15
C GLU A 144 -2.61 -2.76 -15.01
N PHE A 145 -2.96 -1.59 -14.42
CA PHE A 145 -1.96 -0.60 -14.01
C PHE A 145 -1.25 -0.97 -12.70
N HIS A 146 -1.74 -1.99 -11.97
CA HIS A 146 -1.13 -2.47 -10.72
C HIS A 146 -0.61 -3.91 -10.82
N ARG A 147 -0.63 -4.52 -12.01
CA ARG A 147 0.06 -5.77 -12.29
C ARG A 147 1.43 -5.49 -12.90
N THR A 148 2.28 -4.78 -12.17
CA THR A 148 3.71 -5.12 -12.12
C THR A 148 3.88 -6.29 -11.14
N THR A 149 3.30 -7.44 -11.50
CA THR A 149 3.77 -8.73 -10.98
C THR A 149 5.12 -8.99 -11.66
N GLY A 150 6.17 -8.43 -11.05
CA GLY A 150 7.55 -8.50 -11.52
C GLY A 150 8.51 -7.55 -10.80
N LEU A 151 8.04 -6.47 -10.16
CA LEU A 151 8.93 -5.45 -9.54
C LEU A 151 8.53 -5.01 -8.12
N SER A 152 7.58 -5.67 -7.46
CA SER A 152 7.15 -5.31 -6.08
C SER A 152 7.59 -6.29 -5.00
N GLU A 153 8.64 -7.09 -5.23
CA GLU A 153 9.36 -7.81 -4.16
C GLU A 153 10.62 -7.08 -3.68
N ASN A 154 11.04 -5.99 -4.35
CA ASN A 154 12.26 -5.24 -3.99
C ASN A 154 12.08 -3.72 -3.94
N ASN A 155 10.92 -3.19 -3.57
CA ASN A 155 10.86 -1.79 -3.12
C ASN A 155 11.31 -1.70 -1.65
N GLN A 156 12.56 -2.11 -1.44
CA GLN A 156 13.47 -1.31 -0.63
C GLN A 156 13.48 0.08 -1.28
N GLU A 157 13.10 1.13 -0.56
CA GLU A 157 13.68 2.43 -0.86
C GLU A 157 15.17 2.33 -0.52
N SER A 158 15.96 1.74 -1.43
CA SER A 158 17.36 2.02 -1.53
C SER A 158 17.47 3.36 -2.23
N ASP A 159 17.88 4.38 -1.49
CA ASP A 159 18.23 5.71 -1.99
C ASP A 159 19.56 5.64 -2.79
N LEU A 160 19.68 4.68 -3.71
CA LEU A 160 20.72 4.60 -4.73
C LEU A 160 20.04 4.80 -6.07
N PHE A 161 20.13 6.01 -6.59
CA PHE A 161 19.67 6.37 -7.92
C PHE A 161 20.56 5.67 -8.95
N ASP A 162 20.11 4.56 -9.52
CA ASP A 162 20.84 3.84 -10.56
C ASP A 162 20.63 4.55 -11.91
N LEU A 163 21.63 5.35 -12.30
CA LEU A 163 21.58 6.23 -13.48
C LEU A 163 21.42 5.43 -14.77
N GLU A 164 22.00 4.22 -14.82
CA GLU A 164 21.99 3.37 -16.01
C GLU A 164 20.60 2.79 -16.28
N GLU A 165 19.92 2.33 -15.23
CA GLU A 165 18.54 1.86 -15.30
C GLU A 165 17.57 3.00 -15.67
N SER A 166 17.79 4.21 -15.12
CA SER A 166 17.02 5.41 -15.49
C SER A 166 17.18 5.80 -16.97
N VAL A 167 18.40 5.71 -17.51
CA VAL A 167 18.66 6.03 -18.93
C VAL A 167 18.01 5.00 -19.85
N LEU A 168 18.13 3.71 -19.54
CA LEU A 168 17.48 2.63 -20.30
C LEU A 168 15.96 2.77 -20.27
N PHE A 169 15.38 2.99 -19.09
CA PHE A 169 13.95 3.22 -18.93
C PHE A 169 13.46 4.44 -19.72
N SER A 170 14.20 5.55 -19.69
CA SER A 170 13.86 6.76 -20.45
C SER A 170 13.88 6.54 -21.97
N LYS A 171 14.76 5.66 -22.45
CA LYS A 171 14.88 5.32 -23.87
C LYS A 171 13.70 4.43 -24.30
N SER A 172 13.36 3.41 -23.52
CA SER A 172 12.22 2.53 -23.79
C SER A 172 10.88 3.28 -23.78
N ILE A 173 10.71 4.25 -22.88
CA ILE A 173 9.54 5.14 -22.90
C ILE A 173 9.48 5.94 -24.21
N LYS A 174 10.59 6.58 -24.61
CA LYS A 174 10.63 7.40 -25.83
C LYS A 174 10.30 6.59 -27.09
N GLU A 175 10.80 5.35 -27.17
CA GLU A 175 10.53 4.46 -28.29
C GLU A 175 9.04 4.09 -28.36
N VAL A 176 8.39 3.80 -27.23
CA VAL A 176 6.96 3.50 -27.22
C VAL A 176 6.10 4.74 -27.48
N LEU A 177 6.47 5.90 -26.93
CA LEU A 177 5.77 7.17 -27.22
C LEU A 177 5.78 7.50 -28.71
N ALA A 178 6.85 7.16 -29.44
CA ALA A 178 6.92 7.34 -30.89
C ALA A 178 5.94 6.44 -31.68
N THR A 179 5.42 5.37 -31.07
CA THR A 179 4.46 4.44 -31.68
C THR A 179 2.98 4.73 -31.34
N LEU A 180 2.73 5.72 -30.48
CA LEU A 180 1.38 6.10 -30.07
C LEU A 180 0.68 6.92 -31.16
N GLU A 181 -0.60 6.63 -31.37
CA GLU A 181 -1.48 7.45 -32.19
C GLU A 181 -1.84 8.75 -31.47
N ALA A 182 -2.26 9.78 -32.20
CA ALA A 182 -2.55 11.11 -31.64
C ALA A 182 -3.58 11.08 -30.49
N ASP A 183 -4.58 10.20 -30.58
CA ASP A 183 -5.60 10.03 -29.55
C ASP A 183 -5.05 9.32 -28.31
N GLU A 184 -4.13 8.37 -28.48
CA GLU A 184 -3.49 7.64 -27.39
C GLU A 184 -2.51 8.55 -26.63
N LEU A 185 -1.79 9.40 -27.36
CA LEU A 185 -0.85 10.37 -26.80
C LEU A 185 -1.58 11.45 -25.98
N LYS A 186 -2.75 11.89 -26.43
CA LYS A 186 -3.62 12.77 -25.62
C LYS A 186 -4.08 12.11 -24.34
N VAL A 187 -4.55 10.86 -24.40
CA VAL A 187 -4.93 10.11 -23.18
C VAL A 187 -3.74 9.94 -22.26
N PHE A 188 -2.56 9.64 -22.78
CA PHE A 188 -1.33 9.54 -22.01
C PHE A 188 -0.98 10.87 -21.30
N ASN A 189 -1.09 12.01 -21.99
CA ASN A 189 -0.84 13.32 -21.38
C ASN A 189 -1.85 13.67 -20.28
N ILE A 190 -3.13 13.30 -20.42
CA ILE A 190 -4.13 13.47 -19.35
C ILE A 190 -3.67 12.78 -18.05
N PHE A 191 -3.00 11.63 -18.14
CA PHE A 191 -2.44 10.96 -16.97
C PHE A 191 -1.19 11.64 -16.41
N LEU A 192 -0.33 12.23 -17.27
CA LEU A 192 0.86 12.96 -16.83
C LEU A 192 0.55 14.30 -16.18
N ASP A 193 -0.44 15.01 -16.70
CA ASP A 193 -0.82 16.36 -16.24
C ASP A 193 -1.73 16.31 -15.01
N SER A 194 -2.14 15.12 -14.56
CA SER A 194 -3.01 14.96 -13.40
C SER A 194 -2.21 14.90 -12.10
N ASP A 195 -2.48 15.83 -11.18
CA ASP A 195 -1.96 15.81 -9.81
C ASP A 195 -2.42 14.58 -9.02
N ASN A 196 -3.52 13.95 -9.43
CA ASN A 196 -4.07 12.74 -8.82
C ASN A 196 -4.57 11.74 -9.87
N ILE A 197 -3.69 10.80 -10.22
CA ILE A 197 -3.96 9.73 -11.20
C ILE A 197 -5.24 8.94 -10.88
N GLU A 198 -5.62 8.80 -9.61
CA GLU A 198 -6.82 8.07 -9.19
C GLU A 198 -8.13 8.79 -9.57
N GLU A 199 -8.08 10.09 -9.84
CA GLU A 199 -9.24 10.90 -10.27
C GLU A 199 -9.45 10.86 -11.79
N VAL A 200 -8.49 10.36 -12.56
CA VAL A 200 -8.60 10.23 -14.01
C VAL A 200 -9.51 9.05 -14.37
N THR A 201 -10.81 9.34 -14.37
CA THR A 201 -11.85 8.39 -14.77
C THR A 201 -12.09 8.39 -16.28
N LEU A 202 -12.78 7.36 -16.78
CA LEU A 202 -13.20 7.33 -18.20
C LEU A 202 -14.11 8.50 -18.57
N ASP A 203 -14.83 9.07 -17.61
CA ASP A 203 -15.70 10.22 -17.85
C ASP A 203 -14.88 11.51 -17.99
N VAL A 204 -13.80 11.65 -17.23
CA VAL A 204 -12.79 12.72 -17.40
C VAL A 204 -12.11 12.60 -18.75
N ILE A 205 -11.67 11.39 -19.12
CA ILE A 205 -11.07 11.15 -20.44
C ILE A 205 -12.06 11.48 -21.56
N CYS A 206 -13.34 11.11 -21.42
CA CYS A 206 -14.36 11.48 -22.39
C CYS A 206 -14.54 13.00 -22.52
N HIS A 207 -14.53 13.72 -21.39
CA HIS A 207 -14.65 15.17 -21.38
C HIS A 207 -13.47 15.85 -22.10
N GLU A 208 -12.24 15.51 -21.72
CA GLU A 208 -11.01 16.08 -22.27
C GLU A 208 -10.80 15.70 -23.75
N MET A 209 -11.23 14.51 -24.15
CA MET A 209 -11.14 14.04 -25.54
C MET A 209 -12.32 14.49 -26.42
N GLY A 210 -13.36 15.11 -25.86
CA GLY A 210 -14.60 15.44 -26.59
C GLY A 210 -15.39 14.21 -27.07
N LEU A 211 -15.26 13.07 -26.40
CA LEU A 211 -15.92 11.81 -26.77
C LEU A 211 -17.31 11.72 -26.15
N LYS A 212 -18.31 11.34 -26.96
CA LYS A 212 -19.70 11.19 -26.50
C LYS A 212 -19.95 9.90 -25.72
N HIS A 213 -19.16 8.86 -25.97
CA HIS A 213 -19.39 7.54 -25.38
C HIS A 213 -18.18 7.06 -24.59
N ARG A 214 -18.42 6.68 -23.33
CA ARG A 214 -17.44 6.08 -22.42
C ARG A 214 -16.71 4.86 -23.02
N GLN A 215 -17.39 4.11 -23.87
CA GLN A 215 -16.81 2.94 -24.54
C GLN A 215 -15.73 3.31 -25.56
N GLN A 216 -15.77 4.53 -26.12
CA GLN A 216 -14.73 5.04 -27.03
C GLN A 216 -13.45 5.36 -26.24
N ALA A 217 -13.56 6.09 -25.13
CA ALA A 217 -12.45 6.35 -24.21
C ALA A 217 -11.82 5.04 -23.73
N LYS A 218 -12.66 4.05 -23.39
CA LYS A 218 -12.19 2.72 -23.00
C LYS A 218 -11.36 2.04 -24.10
N ARG A 219 -11.82 2.06 -25.36
CA ARG A 219 -11.08 1.43 -26.48
C ARG A 219 -9.73 2.09 -26.73
N ILE A 220 -9.64 3.42 -26.61
CA ILE A 220 -8.37 4.15 -26.77
C ILE A 220 -7.41 3.78 -25.63
N LEU A 221 -7.92 3.78 -24.40
CA LEU A 221 -7.14 3.40 -23.22
C LEU A 221 -6.64 1.95 -23.32
N ASP A 222 -7.47 1.01 -23.78
CA ASP A 222 -7.10 -0.39 -23.93
C ASP A 222 -6.00 -0.58 -25.00
N ARG A 223 -6.03 0.20 -26.11
CA ARG A 223 -4.93 0.19 -27.10
C ARG A 223 -3.63 0.77 -26.54
N LEU A 224 -3.71 1.89 -25.82
CA LEU A 224 -2.57 2.51 -25.14
C LEU A 224 -1.89 1.52 -24.18
N LYS A 225 -2.68 0.78 -23.39
CA LYS A 225 -2.17 -0.26 -22.48
C LYS A 225 -1.37 -1.34 -23.21
N VAL A 226 -1.88 -1.87 -24.32
CA VAL A 226 -1.22 -2.92 -25.11
C VAL A 226 0.12 -2.44 -25.69
N LYS A 227 0.25 -1.14 -25.98
CA LYS A 227 1.51 -0.56 -26.46
C LYS A 227 2.50 -0.31 -25.32
N LEU A 228 2.03 0.20 -24.18
CA LEU A 228 2.86 0.44 -22.99
C LEU A 228 3.33 -0.85 -22.32
N SER A 229 2.58 -1.95 -22.41
CA SER A 229 2.99 -3.24 -21.85
C SER A 229 4.17 -3.91 -22.57
N LYS A 230 4.67 -3.30 -23.66
CA LYS A 230 5.85 -3.76 -24.41
C LYS A 230 7.14 -3.10 -23.93
N ILE A 231 7.06 -2.20 -22.94
CA ILE A 231 8.20 -1.63 -22.25
C ILE A 231 8.66 -2.69 -21.24
N GLU A 232 9.57 -3.57 -21.66
CA GLU A 232 10.35 -4.45 -20.78
C GLU A 232 11.64 -3.74 -20.33
#